data_AF-A0A447QGG7-F1
#
_entry.id   AF-A0A447QGG7-F1
#
_cell.length_a   1.000
_cell.length_b   1.000
_cell.length_c   1.000
_cell.angle_alpha   90.00
_cell.angle_beta   90.00
_cell.angle_gamma   90.00
#
_symmetry.space_group_name_H-M   'P 1'
#
loop_
_entity.id
_entity.type
_entity.pdbx_description
1 polymer ?
#
loop_
_entity_poly.entity_id
_entity_poly.type
_entity_poly.pdbx_seq_one_letter_code
_entity_poly.pdbx_strand_id
1 'polypeptide(L)' 'MIVRRAGDVIPQVVGVVEERRPLDAREVVFPQHCPVCGSDVERVEGEAVARCTGV' A
#
# COMPACT_ATOMS: atom_id res chain seq x y z
N MET A 1 10.68 5.93 9.30
CA MET A 1 9.50 5.09 9.57
C MET A 1 9.77 4.19 10.77
N ILE A 2 8.72 3.78 11.45
CA ILE A 2 8.79 2.88 12.61
C ILE A 2 8.14 1.56 12.18
N VAL A 3 8.89 0.46 12.31
CA VAL A 3 8.43 -0.90 12.00
C VAL A 3 8.44 -1.71 13.28
N ARG A 4 7.35 -2.45 13.53
CA ARG A 4 7.25 -3.42 14.63
C ARG A 4 7.12 -4.83 14.10
N ARG A 5 7.65 -5.80 14.86
CA ARG A 5 7.41 -7.23 14.63
C ARG A 5 5.98 -7.57 15.09
N ALA A 6 5.13 -8.03 14.19
CA ALA A 6 3.79 -8.51 14.53
C ALA A 6 3.84 -10.05 14.66
N GLY A 7 4.14 -10.54 15.86
CA GLY A 7 4.36 -11.97 16.10
C GLY A 7 5.48 -12.51 15.20
N ASP A 8 5.23 -13.63 14.52
CA ASP A 8 6.25 -14.34 13.72
C ASP A 8 6.01 -14.32 12.19
N VAL A 9 5.09 -13.48 11.68
CA VAL A 9 4.62 -13.60 10.28
C VAL A 9 5.06 -12.44 9.38
N ILE A 10 4.54 -11.23 9.57
CA ILE A 10 4.82 -10.07 8.70
C ILE A 10 5.05 -8.81 9.56
N PRO A 11 6.16 -8.05 9.38
CA PRO A 11 6.35 -6.78 10.08
C PRO A 11 5.30 -5.73 9.71
N GLN A 12 4.92 -4.89 10.68
CA GLN A 12 3.94 -3.84 10.47
C GLN A 12 4.58 -2.45 10.56
N VAL A 13 4.22 -1.57 9.63
CA VAL A 13 4.52 -0.13 9.70
C VAL A 13 3.54 0.52 10.68
N VAL A 14 4.05 1.17 11.73
CA VAL A 14 3.22 1.81 12.77
C VAL A 14 3.30 3.33 12.78
N GLY A 15 4.19 3.90 11.98
CA GLY A 15 4.32 5.35 11.86
C GLY A 15 5.46 5.78 10.95
N VAL A 16 5.47 7.06 10.62
CA VAL A 16 6.55 7.73 9.88
C VAL A 16 7.37 8.58 10.87
N VAL A 17 8.65 8.79 10.57
CA VAL A 17 9.49 9.74 11.31
C VAL A 17 9.66 10.94 10.38
N GLU A 18 8.81 11.94 10.53
CA GLU A 18 8.67 13.03 9.56
C GLU A 18 9.94 13.87 9.46
N GLU A 19 10.67 14.04 10.55
CA GLU A 19 11.93 14.80 10.62
C GLU A 19 13.06 14.15 9.79
N ARG A 20 12.90 12.87 9.43
CA ARG A 20 13.83 12.12 8.59
C ARG A 20 13.29 11.88 7.18
N ARG A 21 12.22 12.55 6.77
CA ARG A 21 11.69 12.43 5.41
C ARG A 21 12.65 13.11 4.44
N PRO A 22 13.20 12.39 3.44
CA PRO A 22 14.11 13.00 2.48
C PRO A 22 13.34 13.91 1.52
N LEU A 23 14.02 14.93 0.98
CA LEU A 23 13.42 15.94 0.10
C LEU A 23 12.95 15.37 -1.25
N ASP A 24 13.54 14.27 -1.69
CA ASP A 24 13.23 13.58 -2.93
C ASP A 24 12.24 12.41 -2.75
N ALA A 25 11.56 12.34 -1.59
CA ALA A 25 10.52 11.36 -1.34
C ALA A 25 9.41 11.45 -2.39
N ARG A 26 9.05 10.31 -2.98
CA ARG A 26 8.00 10.20 -4.01
C ARG A 26 6.68 9.74 -3.40
N GLU A 27 5.59 10.07 -4.09
CA GLU A 27 4.27 9.58 -3.73
C GLU A 27 4.15 8.06 -3.95
N VAL A 28 3.38 7.41 -3.08
CA VAL A 28 2.99 6.01 -3.26
C VAL A 28 1.73 5.99 -4.11
N VAL A 29 1.87 5.58 -5.37
CA VAL A 29 0.76 5.49 -6.31
C VAL A 29 0.14 4.10 -6.22
N PHE A 30 -1.17 4.04 -5.93
CA PHE A 30 -1.92 2.78 -5.95
C PHE A 30 -2.14 2.33 -7.41
N PRO A 31 -1.98 1.02 -7.73
CA PRO A 31 -2.17 0.55 -9.09
C PRO A 31 -3.62 0.76 -9.55
N GLN A 32 -3.80 1.37 -10.73
CA GLN A 32 -5.10 1.46 -11.40
C GLN A 32 -5.43 0.19 -12.18
N HIS A 33 -4.40 -0.56 -12.59
CA HIS A 33 -4.51 -1.82 -13.29
C HIS A 33 -3.73 -2.90 -12.53
N CYS A 34 -4.25 -4.12 -12.55
CA CYS A 34 -3.65 -5.27 -11.88
C CYS A 34 -2.23 -5.51 -12.44
N PRO A 35 -1.19 -5.54 -11.60
CA PRO A 35 0.18 -5.75 -12.05
C PRO A 35 0.45 -7.16 -12.59
N VAL A 36 -0.52 -8.08 -12.51
CA VAL A 36 -0.42 -9.46 -13.00
C VAL A 36 -1.15 -9.65 -14.33
N CYS A 37 -2.44 -9.27 -14.40
CA CYS A 37 -3.28 -9.51 -15.59
C CYS A 37 -3.66 -8.25 -16.37
N GLY A 38 -3.38 -7.05 -15.87
CA GLY A 38 -3.73 -5.79 -16.53
C GLY A 38 -5.19 -5.35 -16.41
N SER A 39 -6.08 -6.18 -15.86
CA SER A 39 -7.48 -5.80 -15.58
C SER A 39 -7.58 -4.62 -14.62
N ASP A 40 -8.71 -3.91 -14.62
CA ASP A 40 -8.94 -2.79 -13.71
C ASP A 40 -8.86 -3.19 -12.22
N VAL A 41 -8.41 -2.25 -11.39
CA VAL A 41 -8.45 -2.36 -9.93
C VAL A 41 -9.60 -1.50 -9.41
N GLU A 42 -10.55 -2.12 -8.70
CA GLU A 42 -11.67 -1.43 -8.07
C GLU A 42 -11.55 -1.43 -6.55
N ARG A 43 -12.03 -0.35 -5.93
CA ARG A 43 -12.19 -0.26 -4.46
C ARG A 43 -13.61 0.17 -4.15
N VAL A 44 -14.37 -0.76 -3.59
CA VAL A 44 -15.76 -0.51 -3.17
C VAL A 44 -15.77 0.56 -2.08
N GLU A 45 -16.70 1.51 -2.18
CA GLU A 45 -16.84 2.57 -1.18
C GLU A 45 -17.09 1.96 0.22
N GLY A 46 -16.33 2.42 1.20
CA GLY A 46 -16.37 1.87 2.57
C GLY A 46 -15.48 0.64 2.80
N GLU A 47 -14.92 0.03 1.76
CA GLU A 47 -13.97 -1.09 1.91
C GLU A 47 -12.50 -0.62 1.90
N ALA A 48 -11.71 -1.22 2.80
CA ALA A 48 -10.26 -0.98 2.85
C ALA A 48 -9.50 -1.68 1.72
N VAL A 49 -10.06 -2.77 1.17
CA VAL A 49 -9.39 -3.63 0.20
C VAL A 49 -9.76 -3.20 -1.22
N ALA A 50 -8.73 -3.00 -2.05
CA ALA A 50 -8.90 -2.91 -3.50
C ALA A 50 -8.73 -4.30 -4.13
N ARG A 51 -9.52 -4.60 -5.16
CA ARG A 51 -9.53 -5.91 -5.83
C ARG A 51 -9.29 -5.76 -7.33
N CYS A 52 -8.65 -6.76 -7.91
CA CYS A 52 -8.58 -6.96 -9.35
C CYS A 52 -9.95 -7.45 -9.85
N THR A 53 -10.48 -6.85 -10.91
CA THR A 53 -11.77 -7.24 -11.51
C THR A 53 -11.67 -8.54 -12.31
N GLY A 54 -10.51 -8.82 -12.91
CA GLY A 54 -10.23 -10.07 -13.63
C GLY A 54 -10.94 -10.22 -14.98
N VAL A 55 -11.53 -9.13 -15.48
CA VAL A 55 -12.10 -9.01 -16.84
C VAL A 55 -11.05 -8.67 -17.88
#